data_AF-A0A2J6SK96-F1
#
_entry.id   AF-A0A2J6SK96-F1
#
_cell.length_a   1.000
_cell.length_b   1.000
_cell.length_c   1.000
_cell.angle_alpha   90.00
_cell.angle_beta   90.00
_cell.angle_gamma   90.00
#
_symmetry.space_group_name_H-M   'P 1'
#
loop_
_entity.id
_entity.type
_entity.pdbx_description
1 polymer ?
#
loop_
_entity_poly.entity_id
_entity_poly.type
_entity_poly.pdbx_seq_one_letter_code
_entity_poly.pdbx_strand_id
1 'polypeptide(L)'
;MAHNYILQVTAGSEYDITKHQIVSVNHAKPTTIHSELISVDLNVRIQSYRGLPQNSPNSSPYFELPPHDKNKDQYSIAFKFTLKENINGNDLVFGNDFDHPIRDRLPPGFSTAFKIVKWLVDPGLDGDVYAEKPYLYGPAASSVNTLHICGNGKVDGQPEHDAGLVFTEGGDEDGVELRKEKGIPESEAARKKHFLNEENRKEWDWEAGKIYGCDFFNPYLDFNDFALRLPGFTLPIMKYWDGQGLR
;
A
#
# COMPACT_ATOMS: atom_id res chain seq x y z
N MET A 1 -16.71 6.13 -20.04
CA MET A 1 -15.91 4.89 -19.96
C MET A 1 -15.79 4.42 -18.52
N ALA A 2 -15.20 5.18 -17.58
CA ALA A 2 -15.17 4.76 -16.16
C ALA A 2 -16.57 4.52 -15.56
N HIS A 3 -17.56 5.34 -15.92
CA HIS A 3 -18.96 5.19 -15.49
C HIS A 3 -19.67 3.89 -15.93
N ASN A 4 -19.08 3.10 -16.85
CA ASN A 4 -19.63 1.81 -17.25
C ASN A 4 -19.20 0.66 -16.31
N TYR A 5 -18.30 0.94 -15.37
CA TYR A 5 -17.73 -0.05 -14.47
C TYR A 5 -17.97 0.37 -13.03
N ILE A 6 -18.06 -0.63 -12.16
CA ILE A 6 -18.15 -0.44 -10.72
C ILE A 6 -16.95 -1.13 -10.07
N LEU A 7 -16.27 -0.43 -9.17
CA LEU A 7 -15.11 -0.96 -8.48
C LEU A 7 -15.58 -2.00 -7.45
N GLN A 8 -14.95 -3.16 -7.43
CA GLN A 8 -15.05 -4.12 -6.32
C GLN A 8 -13.65 -4.44 -5.86
N VAL A 9 -13.41 -4.29 -4.56
CA VAL A 9 -12.12 -4.63 -3.96
C VAL A 9 -12.23 -6.01 -3.33
N THR A 10 -11.29 -6.89 -3.67
CA THR A 10 -11.17 -8.23 -3.10
C THR A 10 -9.74 -8.45 -2.63
N ALA A 11 -9.54 -9.30 -1.64
CA ALA A 11 -8.22 -9.62 -1.12
C ALA A 11 -8.10 -11.10 -0.79
N GLY A 12 -6.91 -11.65 -1.00
CA GLY A 12 -6.54 -13.04 -0.71
C GLY A 12 -5.02 -13.18 -0.63
N SER A 13 -4.55 -14.35 -0.24
CA SER A 13 -3.12 -14.68 -0.12
C SER A 13 -2.50 -15.28 -1.40
N GLU A 14 -3.31 -15.47 -2.44
CA GLU A 14 -2.92 -16.06 -3.72
C GLU A 14 -3.55 -15.27 -4.87
N TYR A 15 -3.08 -15.45 -6.11
CA TYR A 15 -3.62 -14.74 -7.28
C TYR A 15 -4.99 -15.23 -7.76
N ASP A 16 -5.45 -16.40 -7.29
CA ASP A 16 -6.76 -16.94 -7.66
C ASP A 16 -7.88 -16.14 -6.99
N ILE A 17 -8.53 -15.27 -7.77
CA ILE A 17 -9.62 -14.41 -7.32
C ILE A 17 -10.79 -15.18 -6.70
N THR A 18 -10.96 -16.47 -7.02
CA THR A 18 -12.04 -17.28 -6.45
C THR A 18 -11.79 -17.65 -4.99
N LYS A 19 -10.53 -17.54 -4.55
CA LYS A 19 -10.11 -17.70 -3.14
C LYS A 19 -10.12 -16.38 -2.36
N HIS A 20 -10.38 -15.26 -3.03
CA HIS A 20 -10.45 -13.97 -2.38
C HIS A 20 -11.77 -13.79 -1.63
N GLN A 21 -11.76 -12.89 -0.67
CA GLN A 21 -12.96 -12.34 -0.05
C GLN A 21 -13.15 -10.88 -0.44
N ILE A 22 -14.40 -10.41 -0.37
CA ILE A 22 -14.73 -9.01 -0.61
C ILE A 22 -14.21 -8.17 0.55
N VAL A 23 -13.47 -7.11 0.25
CA VAL A 23 -12.98 -6.15 1.24
C VAL A 23 -14.11 -5.19 1.62
N SER A 24 -14.31 -4.98 2.91
CA SER A 24 -15.27 -4.00 3.43
C SER A 24 -14.71 -2.58 3.34
N VAL A 25 -14.69 -2.01 2.13
CA VAL A 25 -14.12 -0.67 1.88
C VAL A 25 -14.74 0.39 2.78
N ASN A 26 -13.90 1.28 3.33
CA ASN A 26 -14.24 2.37 4.24
C ASN A 26 -14.80 1.97 5.62
N HIS A 27 -14.95 0.68 5.91
CA HIS A 27 -15.32 0.23 7.26
C HIS A 27 -14.10 0.15 8.18
N ALA A 28 -14.33 0.37 9.48
CA ALA A 28 -13.30 0.26 10.51
C ALA A 28 -12.81 -1.18 10.68
N LYS A 29 -13.72 -2.17 10.65
CA LYS A 29 -13.37 -3.57 10.83
C LYS A 29 -12.46 -4.04 9.69
N PRO A 30 -11.22 -4.50 9.99
CA PRO A 30 -10.31 -4.96 8.95
C PRO A 30 -10.75 -6.31 8.36
N THR A 31 -10.30 -6.55 7.14
CA THR A 31 -10.38 -7.83 6.43
C THR A 31 -9.13 -8.65 6.75
N THR A 32 -9.29 -9.82 7.35
CA THR A 32 -8.17 -10.65 7.79
C THR A 32 -7.77 -11.64 6.69
N ILE A 33 -6.49 -11.71 6.38
CA ILE A 33 -5.89 -12.62 5.39
C ILE A 33 -4.88 -13.49 6.11
N HIS A 34 -4.93 -14.80 5.87
CA HIS A 34 -4.00 -15.76 6.45
C HIS A 34 -3.39 -16.64 5.36
N SER A 35 -2.12 -16.98 5.56
CA SER A 35 -1.37 -17.97 4.80
C SER A 35 -0.35 -18.64 5.71
N GLU A 36 0.36 -19.64 5.18
CA GLU A 36 1.50 -20.27 5.85
C GLU A 36 2.66 -19.31 6.11
N LEU A 37 2.73 -18.17 5.41
CA LEU A 37 3.87 -17.23 5.49
C LEU A 37 3.55 -15.98 6.32
N ILE A 38 2.29 -15.55 6.33
CA ILE A 38 1.89 -14.24 6.88
C ILE A 38 0.45 -14.25 7.40
N SER A 39 0.23 -13.54 8.51
CA SER A 39 -1.09 -13.10 8.97
C SER A 39 -1.20 -11.59 8.72
N VAL A 40 -2.29 -11.13 8.10
CA VAL A 40 -2.52 -9.72 7.77
C VAL A 40 -3.93 -9.31 8.19
N ASP A 41 -4.07 -8.13 8.79
CA ASP A 41 -5.35 -7.42 8.89
C ASP A 41 -5.29 -6.18 7.98
N LEU A 42 -6.29 -6.01 7.11
CA LEU A 42 -6.31 -5.01 6.05
C LEU A 42 -7.52 -4.09 6.14
N ASN A 43 -7.31 -2.77 6.10
CA ASN A 43 -8.32 -1.78 5.75
C ASN A 43 -7.99 -1.15 4.40
N VAL A 44 -8.97 -1.12 3.50
CA VAL A 44 -8.92 -0.31 2.28
C VAL A 44 -9.92 0.81 2.40
N ARG A 45 -9.46 2.03 2.15
CA ARG A 45 -10.26 3.25 2.24
C ARG A 45 -10.14 4.03 0.95
N ILE A 46 -11.25 4.53 0.43
CA ILE A 46 -11.32 5.27 -0.83
C ILE A 46 -12.26 6.45 -0.64
N GLN A 47 -11.78 7.67 -0.94
CA GLN A 47 -12.60 8.87 -0.93
C GLN A 47 -13.69 8.80 -2.00
N SER A 48 -14.88 9.33 -1.68
CA SER A 48 -16.04 9.34 -2.60
C SER A 48 -16.36 7.98 -3.23
N TYR A 49 -16.15 6.89 -2.48
CA TYR A 49 -16.34 5.53 -2.94
C TYR A 49 -17.77 5.30 -3.45
N ARG A 50 -17.86 4.75 -4.67
CA ARG A 50 -19.11 4.38 -5.34
C ARG A 50 -19.09 2.93 -5.85
N GLY A 51 -18.30 2.08 -5.19
CA GLY A 51 -18.09 0.69 -5.58
C GLY A 51 -19.03 -0.30 -4.91
N LEU A 52 -18.60 -1.56 -4.89
CA LEU A 52 -19.29 -2.69 -4.26
C LEU A 52 -18.62 -3.08 -2.93
N PRO A 53 -19.39 -3.55 -1.93
CA PRO A 53 -20.86 -3.58 -1.88
C PRO A 53 -21.50 -2.18 -1.93
N GLN A 54 -22.70 -2.05 -2.52
CA GLN A 54 -23.34 -0.74 -2.73
C GLN A 54 -23.66 0.04 -1.44
N ASN A 55 -23.72 -0.65 -0.31
CA ASN A 55 -23.95 -0.07 1.01
C ASN A 55 -22.67 0.30 1.76
N SER A 56 -21.48 0.16 1.14
CA SER A 56 -20.24 0.65 1.72
C SER A 56 -20.30 2.18 1.90
N PRO A 57 -19.75 2.72 3.01
CA PRO A 57 -19.62 4.16 3.19
C PRO A 57 -18.86 4.80 2.02
N ASN A 58 -19.29 5.99 1.61
CA ASN A 58 -18.61 6.71 0.53
C ASN A 58 -17.25 7.31 0.97
N SER A 59 -16.97 7.37 2.26
CA SER A 59 -15.72 7.88 2.82
C SER A 59 -15.48 7.26 4.20
N SER A 60 -14.34 7.58 4.81
CA SER A 60 -13.90 7.07 6.11
C SER A 60 -13.41 8.22 7.00
N PRO A 61 -13.63 8.16 8.34
CA PRO A 61 -13.07 9.14 9.28
C PRO A 61 -11.54 9.30 9.18
N TYR A 62 -10.84 8.29 8.64
CA TYR A 62 -9.41 8.33 8.34
C TYR A 62 -8.99 9.61 7.59
N PHE A 63 -9.76 10.03 6.59
CA PHE A 63 -9.39 11.18 5.74
C PHE A 63 -9.53 12.54 6.44
N GLU A 64 -10.12 12.56 7.64
CA GLU A 64 -10.22 13.75 8.49
C GLU A 64 -9.06 13.82 9.50
N LEU A 65 -8.25 12.77 9.62
CA LEU A 65 -7.11 12.72 10.51
C LEU A 65 -5.88 13.40 9.88
N PRO A 66 -5.03 14.08 10.67
CA PRO A 66 -3.71 14.49 10.20
C PRO A 66 -2.81 13.28 9.92
N PRO A 67 -1.96 13.32 8.86
CA PRO A 67 -1.81 14.41 7.88
C PRO A 67 -2.78 14.32 6.68
N HIS A 68 -3.65 13.32 6.63
CA HIS A 68 -4.52 12.99 5.49
C HIS A 68 -5.48 14.12 5.12
N ASP A 69 -5.99 14.82 6.13
CA ASP A 69 -6.86 16.00 5.99
C ASP A 69 -6.21 17.12 5.15
N LYS A 70 -4.91 17.34 5.34
CA LYS A 70 -4.10 18.36 4.64
C LYS A 70 -3.57 17.84 3.31
N ASN A 71 -3.12 16.60 3.28
CA ASN A 71 -2.59 15.95 2.08
C ASN A 71 -3.66 15.74 1.01
N LYS A 72 -4.94 15.68 1.43
CA LYS A 72 -6.08 15.36 0.57
C LYS A 72 -5.93 13.97 -0.06
N ASP A 73 -5.47 13.02 0.75
CA ASP A 73 -5.30 11.64 0.33
C ASP A 73 -6.62 11.08 -0.23
N GLN A 74 -6.52 10.40 -1.37
CA GLN A 74 -7.69 9.87 -2.08
C GLN A 74 -7.99 8.42 -1.69
N TYR A 75 -7.02 7.74 -1.11
CA TYR A 75 -7.15 6.37 -0.63
C TYR A 75 -6.13 6.06 0.45
N SER A 76 -6.34 4.95 1.15
CA SER A 76 -5.37 4.32 2.05
C SER A 76 -5.50 2.79 1.94
N ILE A 77 -4.36 2.12 1.93
CA ILE A 77 -4.22 0.67 2.11
C ILE A 77 -3.43 0.48 3.40
N ALA A 78 -4.15 0.43 4.52
CA ALA A 78 -3.55 0.24 5.83
C ALA A 78 -3.60 -1.25 6.19
N PHE A 79 -2.47 -1.79 6.61
CA PHE A 79 -2.38 -3.19 6.98
C PHE A 79 -1.42 -3.39 8.14
N LYS A 80 -1.79 -4.26 9.08
CA LYS A 80 -0.83 -4.82 10.02
C LYS A 80 -0.55 -6.26 9.65
N PHE A 81 0.69 -6.69 9.82
CA PHE A 81 1.05 -8.06 9.52
C PHE A 81 2.04 -8.66 10.50
N THR A 82 2.04 -9.99 10.54
CA THR A 82 2.97 -10.82 11.30
C THR A 82 3.47 -11.94 10.40
N LEU A 83 4.79 -11.99 10.22
CA LEU A 83 5.44 -13.04 9.44
C LEU A 83 5.61 -14.32 10.27
N LYS A 84 5.62 -15.47 9.60
CA LYS A 84 5.91 -16.77 10.23
C LYS A 84 7.41 -17.10 10.22
N GLU A 85 8.16 -16.47 9.33
CA GLU A 85 9.61 -16.63 9.18
C GLU A 85 10.26 -15.26 8.99
N ASN A 86 11.56 -15.16 9.30
CA ASN A 86 12.30 -13.93 9.08
C ASN A 86 12.47 -13.68 7.59
N ILE A 87 12.33 -12.43 7.15
CA ILE A 87 12.58 -12.03 5.76
C ILE A 87 13.57 -10.87 5.75
N ASN A 88 14.62 -10.95 4.95
CA ASN A 88 15.58 -9.86 4.82
C ASN A 88 14.92 -8.61 4.23
N GLY A 89 15.42 -7.43 4.59
CA GLY A 89 14.93 -6.15 4.10
C GLY A 89 14.97 -5.98 2.57
N ASN A 90 15.80 -6.76 1.86
CA ASN A 90 15.80 -6.78 0.40
C ASN A 90 14.71 -7.65 -0.23
N ASP A 91 14.22 -8.65 0.51
CA ASP A 91 13.38 -9.70 -0.07
C ASP A 91 11.88 -9.42 0.14
N LEU A 92 11.52 -8.64 1.17
CA LEU A 92 10.13 -8.20 1.34
C LEU A 92 9.85 -6.97 0.48
N VAL A 93 9.03 -7.17 -0.55
CA VAL A 93 8.63 -6.12 -1.48
C VAL A 93 7.16 -5.73 -1.32
N PHE A 94 6.83 -4.51 -1.73
CA PHE A 94 5.46 -4.02 -1.86
C PHE A 94 5.30 -3.40 -3.24
N GLY A 95 4.17 -3.65 -3.89
CA GLY A 95 3.88 -3.10 -5.20
C GLY A 95 2.80 -3.85 -5.95
N ASN A 96 2.78 -3.65 -7.27
CA ASN A 96 1.70 -4.06 -8.15
C ASN A 96 2.25 -4.97 -9.26
N ASP A 97 1.45 -5.92 -9.73
CA ASP A 97 1.76 -6.73 -10.89
C ASP A 97 0.56 -7.03 -11.77
N PHE A 98 0.84 -7.62 -12.94
CA PHE A 98 -0.16 -7.87 -13.97
C PHE A 98 -0.04 -9.30 -14.53
N ASP A 99 -1.19 -9.94 -14.75
CA ASP A 99 -1.28 -11.31 -15.29
C ASP A 99 -0.84 -11.43 -16.74
N HIS A 100 -1.00 -10.37 -17.53
CA HIS A 100 -0.69 -10.33 -18.95
C HIS A 100 -0.10 -8.98 -19.40
N PRO A 101 0.53 -8.91 -20.59
CA PRO A 101 1.24 -7.72 -21.03
C PRO A 101 0.30 -6.52 -21.20
N ILE A 102 0.74 -5.35 -20.72
CA ILE A 102 0.03 -4.06 -20.89
C ILE A 102 0.71 -3.15 -21.93
N ARG A 103 1.82 -3.59 -22.53
CA ARG A 103 2.71 -2.79 -23.39
C ARG A 103 2.03 -2.09 -24.56
N ASP A 104 1.03 -2.74 -25.16
CA ASP A 104 0.27 -2.19 -26.30
C ASP A 104 -0.81 -1.18 -25.87
N ARG A 105 -0.99 -1.00 -24.56
CA ARG A 105 -1.93 -0.06 -23.97
C ARG A 105 -1.26 1.09 -23.23
N LEU A 106 0.06 1.10 -23.10
CA LEU A 106 0.75 2.19 -22.41
C LEU A 106 0.53 3.53 -23.15
N PRO A 107 0.27 4.63 -22.42
CA PRO A 107 0.16 5.94 -23.04
C PRO A 107 1.45 6.32 -23.77
N PRO A 108 1.37 7.07 -24.88
CA PRO A 108 2.56 7.64 -25.50
C PRO A 108 3.41 8.41 -24.47
N GLY A 109 4.71 8.12 -24.41
CA GLY A 109 5.60 8.75 -23.42
C GLY A 109 5.53 8.17 -22.01
N PHE A 110 4.99 6.95 -21.83
CA PHE A 110 4.91 6.26 -20.54
C PHE A 110 6.26 6.21 -19.79
N SER A 111 7.38 6.04 -20.49
CA SER A 111 8.71 6.05 -19.87
C SER A 111 9.03 7.36 -19.12
N THR A 112 8.48 8.49 -19.57
CA THR A 112 8.58 9.79 -18.88
C THR A 112 7.63 9.86 -17.70
N ALA A 113 6.38 9.40 -17.86
CA ALA A 113 5.41 9.32 -16.76
C ALA A 113 5.93 8.41 -15.63
N PHE A 114 6.55 7.29 -15.98
CA PHE A 114 7.16 6.36 -15.04
C PHE A 114 8.30 6.99 -14.24
N LYS A 115 9.16 7.78 -14.89
CA LYS A 115 10.19 8.57 -14.19
C LYS A 115 9.58 9.58 -13.21
N ILE A 116 8.45 10.20 -13.56
CA ILE A 116 7.75 11.13 -12.68
C ILE A 116 7.15 10.39 -11.47
N VAL A 117 6.57 9.20 -11.68
CA VAL A 117 6.06 8.35 -10.59
C VAL A 117 7.20 7.93 -9.65
N LYS A 118 8.33 7.47 -10.18
CA LYS A 118 9.53 7.18 -9.38
C LYS A 118 10.02 8.39 -8.58
N TRP A 119 9.99 9.58 -9.19
CA TRP A 119 10.45 10.79 -8.52
C TRP A 119 9.48 11.31 -7.45
N LEU A 120 8.18 11.24 -7.69
CA LEU A 120 7.15 11.85 -6.82
C LEU A 120 6.57 10.89 -5.78
N VAL A 121 6.48 9.59 -6.08
CA VAL A 121 5.69 8.63 -5.29
C VAL A 121 6.61 7.68 -4.55
N ASP A 122 7.45 6.94 -5.28
CA ASP A 122 8.36 5.96 -4.69
C ASP A 122 9.68 5.86 -5.49
N PRO A 123 10.79 6.42 -4.98
CA PRO A 123 12.10 6.32 -5.61
C PRO A 123 12.69 4.91 -5.62
N GLY A 124 12.23 4.04 -4.72
CA GLY A 124 12.67 2.65 -4.59
C GLY A 124 11.94 1.69 -5.52
N LEU A 125 10.91 2.17 -6.22
CA LEU A 125 10.17 1.39 -7.18
C LEU A 125 11.12 0.90 -8.28
N ASP A 126 11.02 -0.36 -8.63
CA ASP A 126 11.64 -0.99 -9.77
C ASP A 126 10.61 -1.83 -10.51
N GLY A 127 10.84 -2.08 -11.80
CA GLY A 127 9.87 -2.84 -12.56
C GLY A 127 10.05 -2.80 -14.06
N ASP A 128 9.43 -3.78 -14.70
CA ASP A 128 9.36 -3.91 -16.15
C ASP A 128 7.90 -3.89 -16.61
N VAL A 129 7.45 -2.75 -17.13
CA VAL A 129 6.09 -2.60 -17.67
C VAL A 129 5.91 -3.17 -19.08
N TYR A 130 7.00 -3.58 -19.73
CA TYR A 130 6.99 -4.16 -21.07
C TYR A 130 7.11 -5.69 -21.04
N ALA A 131 7.31 -6.28 -19.86
CA ALA A 131 7.36 -7.72 -19.66
C ALA A 131 6.05 -8.42 -20.03
N GLU A 132 6.12 -9.75 -20.22
CA GLU A 132 4.93 -10.56 -20.46
C GLU A 132 4.03 -10.65 -19.22
N LYS A 133 4.64 -10.53 -18.04
CA LYS A 133 3.97 -10.29 -16.75
C LYS A 133 4.56 -9.02 -16.15
N PRO A 134 3.98 -7.86 -16.48
CA PRO A 134 4.44 -6.58 -15.97
C PRO A 134 4.44 -6.52 -14.45
N TYR A 135 5.41 -5.82 -13.86
CA TYR A 135 5.48 -5.63 -12.41
C TYR A 135 6.09 -4.28 -12.05
N LEU A 136 5.74 -3.78 -10.87
CA LEU A 136 6.24 -2.57 -10.25
C LEU A 136 6.37 -2.80 -8.74
N TYR A 137 7.57 -3.13 -8.26
CA TYR A 137 7.86 -3.46 -6.87
C TYR A 137 8.93 -2.56 -6.28
N GLY A 138 8.81 -2.20 -5.01
CA GLY A 138 9.89 -1.60 -4.25
C GLY A 138 10.10 -2.34 -2.92
N PRO A 139 11.26 -2.16 -2.27
CA PRO A 139 11.46 -2.70 -0.92
C PRO A 139 10.39 -2.15 0.01
N ALA A 140 9.69 -3.04 0.74
CA ALA A 140 8.53 -2.66 1.54
C ALA A 140 8.84 -1.50 2.51
N ALA A 141 10.03 -1.52 3.11
CA ALA A 141 10.49 -0.51 4.07
C ALA A 141 10.74 0.89 3.47
N SER A 142 10.81 1.03 2.14
CA SER A 142 10.87 2.34 1.45
C SER A 142 9.57 2.70 0.74
N SER A 143 8.75 1.72 0.36
CA SER A 143 7.56 1.93 -0.45
C SER A 143 6.34 2.39 0.35
N VAL A 144 6.15 1.90 1.57
CA VAL A 144 5.00 2.32 2.41
C VAL A 144 5.19 3.73 2.98
N ASN A 145 4.13 4.52 3.06
CA ASN A 145 4.14 5.88 3.61
C ASN A 145 4.52 5.88 5.09
N THR A 146 3.90 4.99 5.85
CA THR A 146 4.09 4.87 7.30
C THR A 146 4.53 3.46 7.63
N LEU A 147 5.53 3.33 8.52
CA LEU A 147 5.94 2.07 9.14
C LEU A 147 5.95 2.22 10.66
N HIS A 148 5.13 1.41 11.31
CA HIS A 148 5.02 1.28 12.75
C HIS A 148 5.45 -0.13 13.17
N ILE A 149 6.42 -0.22 14.08
CA ILE A 149 6.91 -1.50 14.59
C ILE A 149 6.34 -1.70 15.99
N CYS A 150 5.62 -2.78 16.24
CA CYS A 150 5.24 -3.15 17.59
C CYS A 150 6.21 -4.20 18.14
N GLY A 151 6.51 -4.11 19.43
CA GLY A 151 7.31 -5.05 20.21
C GLY A 151 6.77 -6.46 20.25
N ASN A 152 7.50 -7.32 20.98
CA ASN A 152 7.14 -8.72 21.10
C ASN A 152 5.89 -8.90 21.95
N GLY A 153 4.74 -9.01 21.28
CA GLY A 153 3.56 -9.62 21.85
C GLY A 153 2.44 -8.64 22.16
N LYS A 154 1.34 -8.86 21.42
CA LYS A 154 0.00 -8.29 21.59
C LYS A 154 -0.12 -6.79 21.34
N VAL A 155 -0.93 -6.49 20.33
CA VAL A 155 -1.69 -5.24 20.30
C VAL A 155 -2.81 -5.35 21.35
N ASP A 156 -2.47 -5.43 22.64
CA ASP A 156 -3.47 -5.33 23.70
C ASP A 156 -3.87 -3.84 23.80
N GLY A 157 -5.09 -3.53 23.35
CA GLY A 157 -5.74 -2.26 23.65
C GLY A 157 -5.48 -1.09 22.71
N GLN A 158 -5.18 -1.30 21.42
CA GLN A 158 -5.40 -0.19 20.49
C GLN A 158 -6.89 0.16 20.51
N PRO A 159 -7.27 1.43 20.75
CA PRO A 159 -8.66 1.83 20.62
C PRO A 159 -9.09 1.46 19.20
N GLU A 160 -10.20 0.75 19.06
CA GLU A 160 -10.88 0.62 17.77
C GLU A 160 -11.18 2.06 17.33
N HIS A 161 -10.29 2.64 16.53
CA HIS A 161 -10.55 3.92 15.93
C HIS A 161 -11.74 3.70 14.99
N ASP A 162 -12.66 4.65 14.93
CA ASP A 162 -13.79 4.60 13.98
C ASP A 162 -13.35 4.51 12.50
N ALA A 163 -12.04 4.64 12.24
CA ALA A 163 -11.40 4.51 10.94
C ALA A 163 -10.79 3.11 10.71
N GLY A 164 -10.69 2.26 11.72
CA GLY A 164 -9.97 0.98 11.68
C GLY A 164 -8.49 1.12 12.03
N LEU A 165 -7.62 0.46 11.28
CA LEU A 165 -6.17 0.52 11.46
C LEU A 165 -5.61 1.91 11.12
N VAL A 166 -5.09 2.62 12.11
CA VAL A 166 -4.42 3.91 11.95
C VAL A 166 -3.04 3.82 12.59
N PHE A 167 -2.00 4.16 11.82
CA PHE A 167 -0.61 4.06 12.27
C PHE A 167 0.07 5.42 12.21
N THR A 168 1.03 5.61 13.10
CA THR A 168 2.01 6.70 13.03
C THR A 168 3.40 6.12 12.85
N GLU A 169 4.26 6.82 12.13
CA GLU A 169 5.64 6.39 11.92
C GLU A 169 6.36 6.17 13.26
N GLY A 170 7.16 5.09 13.34
CA GLY A 170 7.92 4.76 14.53
C GLY A 170 7.57 3.36 15.03
N GLY A 171 7.10 3.29 16.28
CA GLY A 171 6.75 2.05 16.95
C GLY A 171 6.23 2.32 18.36
N ASP A 172 5.90 1.25 19.08
CA ASP A 172 5.79 1.29 20.54
C ASP A 172 7.19 1.41 21.18
N GLU A 173 7.29 1.25 22.50
CA GLU A 173 8.57 1.38 23.23
C GLU A 173 9.66 0.47 22.62
N ASP A 174 9.38 -0.83 22.50
CA ASP A 174 10.27 -1.82 21.88
C ASP A 174 10.57 -1.49 20.41
N GLY A 175 9.55 -1.10 19.63
CA GLY A 175 9.71 -0.73 18.23
C GLY A 175 10.60 0.49 18.03
N VAL A 176 10.48 1.50 18.89
CA VAL A 176 11.34 2.70 18.88
C VAL A 176 12.76 2.36 19.29
N GLU A 177 12.96 1.51 20.28
CA GLU A 177 14.28 1.03 20.68
C GLU A 177 14.98 0.26 19.54
N LEU A 178 14.27 -0.67 18.91
CA LEU A 178 14.79 -1.41 17.75
C LEU A 178 15.22 -0.46 16.62
N ARG A 179 14.41 0.57 16.33
CA ARG A 179 14.77 1.57 15.30
C ARG A 179 16.05 2.30 15.65
N LYS A 180 16.24 2.67 16.92
CA LYS A 180 17.47 3.33 17.37
C LYS A 180 18.67 2.40 17.27
N GLU A 181 18.53 1.15 17.71
CA GLU A 181 19.59 0.13 17.63
C GLU A 181 20.03 -0.10 16.18
N LYS A 182 19.07 -0.21 15.26
CA LYS A 182 19.31 -0.44 13.82
C LYS A 182 19.64 0.83 13.05
N GLY A 183 19.72 1.99 13.71
CA GLY A 183 20.01 3.27 13.06
C GLY A 183 18.94 3.74 12.05
N ILE A 184 17.69 3.27 12.21
CA ILE A 184 16.57 3.66 11.37
C ILE A 184 16.11 5.08 11.79
N PRO A 185 16.11 6.06 10.89
CA PRO A 185 15.70 7.43 11.20
C PRO A 185 14.25 7.54 11.69
N GLU A 186 13.94 8.57 12.48
CA GLU A 186 12.61 8.74 13.10
C GLU A 186 11.52 9.19 12.12
N SER A 187 11.84 10.00 11.11
CA SER A 187 10.83 10.54 10.19
C SER A 187 10.58 9.63 8.98
N GLU A 188 9.36 9.65 8.46
CA GLU A 188 8.94 8.86 7.28
C GLU A 188 9.89 9.09 6.09
N ALA A 189 10.17 10.36 5.76
CA ALA A 189 11.04 10.70 4.65
C ALA A 189 12.47 10.20 4.83
N ALA A 190 13.02 10.28 6.05
CA ALA A 190 14.36 9.82 6.34
C ALA A 190 14.44 8.29 6.39
N ARG A 191 13.42 7.60 6.95
CA ARG A 191 13.28 6.13 6.89
C ARG A 191 13.27 5.67 5.45
N LYS A 192 12.39 6.23 4.61
CA LYS A 192 12.28 5.86 3.20
C LYS A 192 13.64 5.98 2.51
N LYS A 193 14.31 7.13 2.67
CA LYS A 193 15.66 7.36 2.12
C LYS A 193 16.70 6.37 2.65
N HIS A 194 16.66 6.03 3.94
CA HIS A 194 17.54 5.04 4.55
C HIS A 194 17.39 3.68 3.87
N PHE A 195 16.15 3.22 3.66
CA PHE A 195 15.87 1.94 3.02
C PHE A 195 15.97 1.95 1.48
N LEU A 196 16.24 3.09 0.83
CA LEU A 196 16.69 3.10 -0.57
C LEU A 196 18.11 2.53 -0.74
N ASN A 197 18.91 2.54 0.32
CA ASN A 197 20.25 1.95 0.31
C ASN A 197 20.17 0.44 0.58
N GLU A 198 20.73 -0.36 -0.33
CA GLU A 198 20.76 -1.82 -0.24
C GLU A 198 21.51 -2.34 1.00
N GLU A 199 22.62 -1.71 1.38
CA GLU A 199 23.39 -2.13 2.54
C GLU A 199 22.60 -1.96 3.83
N ASN A 200 21.84 -0.86 3.94
CA ASN A 200 20.92 -0.68 5.07
C ASN A 200 19.81 -1.72 5.10
N ARG A 201 19.32 -2.15 3.93
CA ARG A 201 18.31 -3.22 3.83
C ARG A 201 18.86 -4.59 4.21
N LYS A 202 20.12 -4.88 3.89
CA LYS A 202 20.78 -6.15 4.27
C LYS A 202 20.86 -6.31 5.79
N GLU A 203 21.05 -5.21 6.52
CA GLU A 203 21.16 -5.18 7.99
C GLU A 203 19.80 -5.17 8.73
N TRP A 204 18.70 -5.12 7.97
CA TRP A 204 17.33 -5.14 8.47
C TRP A 204 16.67 -6.49 8.19
N ASP A 205 16.03 -7.05 9.21
CA ASP A 205 15.18 -8.23 9.07
C ASP A 205 13.77 -7.91 9.53
N TRP A 206 12.80 -8.35 8.73
CA TRP A 206 11.42 -8.46 9.15
C TRP A 206 11.29 -9.72 9.99
N GLU A 207 11.25 -9.57 11.31
CA GLU A 207 11.31 -10.66 12.27
C GLU A 207 9.98 -11.42 12.35
N ALA A 208 10.08 -12.75 12.38
CA ALA A 208 8.95 -13.64 12.61
C ALA A 208 8.27 -13.34 13.95
N GLY A 209 6.94 -13.38 13.98
CA GLY A 209 6.16 -13.13 15.19
C GLY A 209 6.02 -11.66 15.58
N LYS A 210 6.84 -10.75 15.02
CA LYS A 210 6.73 -9.31 15.22
C LYS A 210 5.55 -8.73 14.44
N ILE A 211 4.95 -7.66 14.95
CA ILE A 211 3.83 -6.98 14.30
C ILE A 211 4.34 -5.70 13.65
N TYR A 212 4.05 -5.56 12.37
CA TYR A 212 4.37 -4.37 11.59
C TYR A 212 3.07 -3.73 11.09
N GLY A 213 2.83 -2.48 11.45
CA GLY A 213 1.76 -1.65 10.92
C GLY A 213 2.27 -0.80 9.78
N CYS A 214 1.59 -0.85 8.63
CA CYS A 214 1.93 -0.12 7.44
C CYS A 214 0.73 0.65 6.92
N ASP A 215 1.00 1.77 6.25
CA ASP A 215 -0.01 2.48 5.48
C ASP A 215 0.57 2.96 4.15
N PHE A 216 -0.22 2.85 3.11
CA PHE A 216 0.10 3.34 1.77
C PHE A 216 -1.05 4.22 1.26
N PHE A 217 -0.76 5.49 1.07
CA PHE A 217 -1.73 6.52 0.73
C PHE A 217 -1.07 7.61 -0.11
N ASN A 218 -1.85 8.20 -1.01
CA ASN A 218 -1.45 9.42 -1.69
C ASN A 218 -2.68 10.16 -2.25
N PRO A 219 -2.54 11.45 -2.59
CA PRO A 219 -3.60 12.23 -3.22
C PRO A 219 -3.68 12.03 -4.75
N TYR A 220 -2.81 11.21 -5.33
CA TYR A 220 -2.58 11.18 -6.78
C TYR A 220 -3.46 10.16 -7.50
N LEU A 221 -3.81 9.03 -6.88
CA LEU A 221 -4.63 8.01 -7.54
C LEU A 221 -6.11 8.18 -7.18
N ASP A 222 -6.94 8.49 -8.18
CA ASP A 222 -8.40 8.50 -8.06
C ASP A 222 -8.96 7.18 -8.62
N PHE A 223 -9.44 6.33 -7.72
CA PHE A 223 -10.04 5.04 -8.07
C PHE A 223 -11.45 5.15 -8.67
N ASN A 224 -12.17 6.24 -8.42
CA ASN A 224 -13.52 6.41 -8.95
C ASN A 224 -13.49 6.74 -10.44
N ASP A 225 -12.58 7.63 -10.84
CA ASP A 225 -12.40 8.03 -12.24
C ASP A 225 -11.31 7.22 -12.95
N PHE A 226 -10.62 6.34 -12.21
CA PHE A 226 -9.49 5.54 -12.64
C PHE A 226 -8.45 6.42 -13.36
N ALA A 227 -7.92 7.39 -12.61
CA ALA A 227 -7.04 8.43 -13.11
C ALA A 227 -5.88 8.71 -12.15
N LEU A 228 -4.70 8.94 -12.73
CA LEU A 228 -3.54 9.46 -12.00
C LEU A 228 -3.52 10.98 -12.14
N ARG A 229 -3.72 11.68 -11.03
CA ARG A 229 -3.70 13.14 -10.89
C ARG A 229 -2.36 13.57 -10.32
N LEU A 230 -1.54 14.20 -11.15
CA LEU A 230 -0.27 14.80 -10.74
C LEU A 230 -0.39 16.33 -10.80
N PRO A 231 0.48 17.08 -10.11
CA PRO A 231 0.51 18.54 -10.24
C PRO A 231 0.62 18.98 -11.71
N GLY A 232 -0.40 19.68 -12.22
CA GLY A 232 -0.44 20.18 -13.59
C GLY A 232 -0.79 19.16 -14.69
N PHE A 233 -1.06 17.89 -14.35
CA PHE A 233 -1.37 16.86 -15.34
C PHE A 233 -2.32 15.79 -14.81
N THR A 234 -3.26 15.32 -15.63
CA THR A 234 -4.13 14.18 -15.28
C THR A 234 -4.05 13.13 -16.38
N LEU A 235 -3.67 11.92 -16.01
CA LEU A 235 -3.62 10.75 -16.88
C LEU A 235 -4.87 9.88 -16.66
N PRO A 236 -5.84 9.86 -17.61
CA PRO A 236 -6.97 8.95 -17.51
C PRO A 236 -6.51 7.52 -17.82
N ILE A 237 -6.36 6.70 -16.78
CA ILE A 237 -5.87 5.31 -16.90
C ILE A 237 -6.91 4.47 -17.65
N MET A 238 -8.20 4.76 -17.49
CA MET A 238 -9.29 4.01 -18.12
C MET A 238 -9.22 3.92 -19.66
N LYS A 239 -8.58 4.89 -20.32
CA LYS A 239 -8.39 4.85 -21.80
C LYS A 239 -7.40 3.76 -22.24
N TYR A 240 -6.56 3.35 -21.31
CA TYR A 240 -5.43 2.44 -21.49
C TYR A 240 -5.67 1.12 -20.74
N TRP A 241 -6.82 0.95 -20.11
CA TRP A 241 -7.17 -0.26 -19.40
C TRP A 241 -7.65 -1.34 -20.38
N ASP A 242 -7.18 -2.56 -20.17
CA ASP A 242 -7.50 -3.74 -20.97
C ASP A 242 -8.53 -4.67 -20.31
N GLY A 243 -8.96 -4.35 -19.09
CA GLY A 243 -9.94 -5.11 -18.32
C GLY A 243 -9.34 -5.97 -17.22
N GLN A 244 -8.01 -6.07 -17.11
CA GLN A 244 -7.37 -6.83 -16.05
C GLN A 244 -7.52 -6.15 -14.68
N GLY A 245 -7.65 -6.92 -13.60
CA GLY A 245 -7.60 -6.36 -12.25
C GLY A 245 -6.26 -5.64 -11.99
N LEU A 246 -6.34 -4.51 -11.29
CA LEU A 246 -5.17 -3.88 -10.66
C LEU A 246 -4.94 -4.56 -9.30
N ARG A 247 -3.71 -5.00 -9.05
CA ARG A 247 -3.30 -5.69 -7.82
C ARG A 247 -2.28 -4.85 -7.09
#